data_AF-A0A1G3B6I9-F1
#
_entry.id   AF-A0A1G3B6I9-F1
#
_cell.length_a   1.000
_cell.length_b   1.000
_cell.length_c   1.000
_cell.angle_alpha   90.00
_cell.angle_beta   90.00
_cell.angle_gamma   90.00
#
_symmetry.space_group_name_H-M   'P 1'
#
loop_
_entity.id
_entity.type
_entity.pdbx_description
1 polymer ?
#
loop_
_entity_poly.entity_id
_entity_poly.type
_entity_poly.pdbx_seq_one_letter_code
_entity_poly.pdbx_strand_id
1 'polypeptide(L)' 'MRTTLDIDIKLLEEAMRLTGAKSKKETIDVSLKELIRQRRRERLLSRLGRFKLDLTLRKLERLRQGE' A
#
# COMPACT_ATOMS: atom_id res chain seq x y z
N MET A 1 3.50 20.27 9.50
CA MET A 1 3.78 20.21 10.94
C MET A 1 5.28 20.02 11.14
N ARG A 2 5.88 20.70 12.11
CA ARG A 2 7.27 20.44 12.51
C ARG A 2 7.23 19.54 13.73
N THR A 3 7.94 18.43 13.69
CA THR A 3 7.95 17.40 14.73
C THR A 3 9.40 17.04 15.03
N THR A 4 9.75 16.96 16.30
CA THR A 4 11.04 16.41 16.74
C THR A 4 10.87 14.91 16.92
N LEU A 5 11.73 14.13 16.29
CA LEU A 5 11.69 12.67 16.29
C LEU A 5 13.10 12.16 16.56
N ASP A 6 13.20 11.15 17.42
CA ASP A 6 14.42 10.37 17.57
C ASP A 6 14.40 9.22 16.55
N ILE A 7 15.38 9.22 15.63
CA ILE A 7 15.44 8.30 14.49
C ILE A 7 16.92 7.95 14.25
N ASP A 8 17.19 6.67 13.98
CA ASP A 8 18.52 6.23 13.56
C ASP A 8 18.95 6.94 12.27
N ILE A 9 20.03 7.69 12.36
CA ILE A 9 20.56 8.50 11.27
C ILE A 9 21.02 7.62 10.10
N LYS A 10 21.60 6.43 10.38
CA LYS A 10 22.12 5.54 9.35
C LYS A 10 20.98 4.97 8.51
N LEU A 11 19.89 4.58 9.18
CA LEU A 11 18.67 4.10 8.52
C LEU A 11 18.06 5.19 7.64
N LEU A 12 17.99 6.42 8.15
CA LEU A 12 17.45 7.54 7.38
C LEU A 12 18.30 7.81 6.15
N GLU A 13 19.63 7.90 6.28
CA GLU A 13 20.55 8.12 5.16
C GLU A 13 20.49 7.01 4.10
N GLU A 14 20.39 5.75 4.52
CA GLU A 14 20.17 4.64 3.60
C GLU A 14 18.86 4.78 2.84
N ALA A 15 17.76 5.09 3.54
CA ALA A 15 16.48 5.35 2.90
C ALA A 15 16.55 6.54 1.92
N MET A 16 17.27 7.61 2.26
CA MET A 16 17.48 8.75 1.33
C MET A 16 18.20 8.29 0.06
N ARG A 17 19.28 7.51 0.19
CA ARG A 17 20.06 7.00 -0.95
C ARG A 17 19.22 6.07 -1.85
N LEU A 18 18.46 5.16 -1.27
CA LEU A 18 17.64 4.20 -2.01
C LEU A 18 16.45 4.86 -2.70
N THR A 19 15.87 5.88 -2.09
CA THR A 19 14.70 6.59 -2.65
C THR A 19 15.08 7.74 -3.58
N GLY A 20 16.33 8.21 -3.55
CA GLY A 20 16.78 9.41 -4.26
C GLY A 20 16.19 10.71 -3.72
N ALA A 21 15.59 10.67 -2.52
CA ALA A 21 14.96 11.83 -1.91
C ALA A 21 15.98 12.91 -1.54
N LYS A 22 15.65 14.17 -1.81
CA LYS A 22 16.56 15.32 -1.60
C LYS A 22 16.55 15.82 -0.17
N SER A 23 15.58 15.38 0.65
CA SER A 23 15.45 15.82 2.04
C SER A 23 14.97 14.72 2.97
N LYS A 24 15.31 14.86 4.25
CA LYS A 24 14.82 13.98 5.33
C LYS A 24 13.29 13.94 5.37
N LYS A 25 12.64 15.10 5.19
CA LYS A 25 11.18 15.20 5.14
C LYS A 25 10.58 14.39 3.99
N GLU A 26 11.12 14.57 2.78
CA GLU A 26 10.64 13.85 1.59
C GLU A 26 10.79 12.34 1.76
N THR A 27 11.92 11.91 2.31
CA THR A 27 12.18 10.49 2.60
C THR A 27 11.11 9.93 3.54
N ILE A 28 10.83 10.63 4.65
CA ILE A 28 9.80 10.24 5.61
C ILE A 28 8.41 10.20 4.95
N ASP A 29 8.04 11.21 4.17
CA ASP A 29 6.75 11.27 3.48
C ASP A 29 6.57 10.08 2.50
N VAL A 30 7.61 9.74 1.74
CA VAL A 30 7.59 8.60 0.80
C VAL A 30 7.50 7.29 1.57
N SER A 31 8.30 7.09 2.61
CA SER A 31 8.27 5.87 3.42
C SER A 31 6.91 5.63 4.07
N LEU A 32 6.28 6.69 4.63
CA LEU A 32 4.95 6.58 5.23
C LEU A 32 3.88 6.25 4.19
N LYS A 33 3.94 6.87 3.00
CA LYS A 33 3.01 6.56 1.90
C LYS A 33 3.13 5.10 1.48
N GLU A 34 4.35 4.57 1.33
CA GLU A 34 4.53 3.18 0.92
C GLU A 34 4.09 2.20 2.01
N LEU A 35 4.37 2.49 3.29
CA LEU A 35 3.86 1.69 4.41
C LEU A 35 2.34 1.61 4.39
N ILE A 36 1.65 2.74 4.20
CA ILE A 36 0.18 2.76 4.11
C ILE A 36 -0.30 1.94 2.90
N ARG A 37 0.34 2.09 1.74
CA ARG A 37 0.00 1.31 0.53
C ARG A 37 0.17 -0.18 0.78
N GLN A 38 1.27 -0.59 1.42
CA GLN A 38 1.52 -1.98 1.79
C GLN A 38 0.41 -2.52 2.71
N ARG A 39 0.07 -1.81 3.79
CA ARG A 39 -1.02 -2.22 4.71
C ARG A 39 -2.37 -2.33 4.02
N ARG A 40 -2.67 -1.45 3.06
CA ARG A 40 -3.90 -1.53 2.25
C ARG A 40 -3.92 -2.78 1.37
N ARG A 41 -2.78 -3.13 0.74
CA ARG A 41 -2.65 -4.37 -0.05
C ARG A 41 -2.82 -5.61 0.84
N GLU A 42 -2.15 -5.65 2.00
CA GLU A 42 -2.29 -6.73 2.99
C GLU A 42 -3.75 -6.91 3.44
N ARG A 43 -4.46 -5.81 3.73
CA ARG A 43 -5.88 -5.83 4.08
C ARG A 43 -6.77 -6.33 2.94
N LEU A 44 -6.45 -6.00 1.69
CA LEU A 44 -7.19 -6.50 0.54
C LEU A 44 -6.98 -8.01 0.38
N LEU A 45 -5.73 -8.47 0.48
CA LEU A 45 -5.38 -9.89 0.44
C LEU A 45 -6.08 -10.67 1.55
N SER A 46 -6.12 -10.14 2.77
CA SER A 46 -6.81 -10.80 3.90
C SER A 46 -8.32 -10.91 3.71
N ARG A 47 -8.90 -10.14 2.77
CA ARG A 47 -10.32 -10.19 2.43
C ARG A 47 -10.62 -11.08 1.24
N LEU A 48 -9.62 -11.48 0.44
CA LEU A 48 -9.82 -12.45 -0.64
C LEU A 48 -10.41 -13.76 -0.08
N GLY A 49 -11.48 -14.26 -0.71
CA GLY A 49 -12.19 -15.46 -0.28
C GLY A 49 -13.08 -15.31 0.96
N ARG A 50 -13.04 -14.16 1.65
CA ARG A 50 -13.90 -13.89 2.84
C ARG A 50 -15.15 -13.08 2.53
N PHE A 51 -15.32 -12.61 1.29
CA PHE A 51 -16.53 -11.93 0.86
C PHE A 51 -17.50 -12.95 0.26
N LYS A 52 -18.79 -12.86 0.62
CA LYS A 52 -19.85 -13.60 -0.06
C LYS A 52 -19.94 -13.07 -1.49
N LEU A 53 -19.43 -13.83 -2.45
CA LEU A 53 -19.81 -13.64 -3.85
C LEU A 53 -21.21 -14.21 -4.05
N ASP A 54 -22.19 -13.35 -4.29
CA ASP A 54 -23.47 -13.76 -4.88
C ASP A 54 -23.31 -13.97 -6.39
N LEU A 55 -22.39 -14.88 -6.74
CA LEU A 55 -22.04 -15.21 -8.11
C LEU A 55 -22.22 -16.71 -8.31
N THR A 56 -23.25 -17.08 -9.07
CA THR A 56 -23.47 -18.47 -9.51
C THR A 56 -22.88 -18.67 -10.91
N LEU A 57 -22.61 -19.91 -11.29
CA LEU A 57 -22.12 -20.25 -12.63
C LEU A 57 -23.02 -19.64 -13.73
N ARG A 58 -24.34 -19.77 -13.57
CA ARG A 58 -25.33 -19.17 -14.48
C ARG A 58 -25.26 -17.64 -14.55
N LYS A 59 -25.10 -16.95 -13.41
CA LYS A 59 -24.93 -15.48 -13.40
C LYS A 59 -23.64 -15.07 -14.11
N LEU A 60 -22.56 -15.83 -13.92
CA LEU A 60 -21.27 -15.59 -14.54
C LEU A 60 -21.31 -15.81 -16.07
N GLU A 61 -21.99 -16.86 -16.53
CA GLU A 61 -22.20 -17.12 -17.97
C GLU A 61 -22.95 -15.98 -18.66
N ARG A 62 -24.04 -15.47 -18.04
CA ARG A 62 -24.78 -14.32 -18.56
C ARG A 62 -23.92 -13.06 -18.67
N LEU A 63 -23.09 -12.77 -17.66
CA LEU A 63 -22.21 -11.61 -17.67
C LEU A 63 -21.11 -11.69 -18.75
N ARG A 64 -20.67 -12.90 -19.12
CA ARG A 64 -19.65 -13.11 -20.16
C ARG A 64 -20.19 -13.12 -21.57
N GLN A 65 -21.44 -13.51 -21.75
CA GLN A 65 -22.06 -13.51 -23.07
C GLN A 65 -22.29 -12.10 -23.61
N GLY A 66 -22.06 -11.06 -22.79
CA GLY A 66 -22.42 -9.70 -23.11
C GLY A 66 -23.94 -9.57 -23.22
N GLU A 67 -24.43 -8.36 -23.06
CA GLU A 67 -25.53 -7.99 -23.96
C GLU A 67 -24.97 -7.86 -25.37
#